data_AF-A0AAD1W032-F1
#
_entry.id   AF-A0AAD1W032-F1
#
_cell.length_a   1.000
_cell.length_b   1.000
_cell.length_c   1.000
_cell.angle_alpha   90.00
_cell.angle_beta   90.00
_cell.angle_gamma   90.00
#
_symmetry.space_group_name_H-M   'P 1'
#
loop_
_entity.id
_entity.type
_entity.pdbx_description
1 polymer ?
#
loop_
_entity_poly.entity_id
_entity_poly.type
_entity_poly.pdbx_seq_one_letter_code
_entity_poly.pdbx_strand_id
1 'polypeptide(L)'
;MDGFLQSQRGTGGEAENLRSAPPSPASTSGTESSALDWIGEELRSTATSMATKTNLLTLTTTIQDALRAEMAVIRMHVSAQAGRIQTLEHSLEAQSTRISAMDAAINRQGELLLSMRHHMEDLDNWGRRCNIWVRGVLEANRGENAEEILSGLFKSLLQNEAPQ
;
A
#
# COMPACT_ATOMS: atom_id res chain seq x y z
N MET A 1 -27.85 -18.24 -26.13
CA MET A 1 -28.70 -19.27 -25.50
C MET A 1 -27.98 -19.73 -24.25
N ASP A 2 -27.93 -18.91 -23.21
CA ASP A 2 -29.02 -18.50 -22.29
C ASP A 2 -29.49 -19.65 -21.40
N GLY A 3 -29.44 -19.43 -20.08
CA GLY A 3 -29.90 -20.37 -19.06
C GLY A 3 -29.00 -20.45 -17.83
N PHE A 4 -28.82 -19.39 -17.03
CA PHE A 4 -29.68 -19.04 -15.88
C PHE A 4 -29.41 -19.85 -14.60
N LEU A 5 -28.88 -19.19 -13.57
CA LEU A 5 -29.08 -19.33 -12.11
C LEU A 5 -28.08 -18.34 -11.45
N GLN A 6 -28.42 -17.11 -11.09
CA GLN A 6 -29.36 -16.61 -10.06
C GLN A 6 -28.85 -16.78 -8.61
N SER A 7 -28.46 -15.63 -8.03
CA SER A 7 -28.79 -15.15 -6.68
C SER A 7 -28.33 -15.94 -5.44
N GLN A 8 -27.41 -15.36 -4.66
CA GLN A 8 -27.65 -14.76 -3.31
C GLN A 8 -26.51 -13.76 -3.02
N ARG A 9 -26.76 -12.45 -2.95
CA ARG A 9 -26.94 -11.64 -1.72
C ARG A 9 -26.28 -12.21 -0.45
N GLY A 10 -25.18 -11.58 -0.06
CA GLY A 10 -24.63 -11.60 1.29
C GLY A 10 -24.00 -10.24 1.59
N THR A 11 -24.81 -9.33 2.12
CA THR A 11 -24.39 -8.06 2.73
C THR A 11 -23.86 -8.32 4.14
N GLY A 12 -22.70 -7.75 4.45
CA GLY A 12 -22.06 -7.76 5.76
C GLY A 12 -20.56 -7.52 5.53
N GLY A 13 -20.01 -6.32 5.62
CA GLY A 13 -20.28 -5.32 6.65
C GLY A 13 -19.52 -5.73 7.89
N GLU A 14 -18.20 -5.52 7.89
CA GLU A 14 -17.41 -5.12 9.06
C GLU A 14 -15.96 -4.87 8.63
N ALA A 15 -15.63 -3.59 8.65
CA ALA A 15 -14.27 -3.11 8.57
C ALA A 15 -13.67 -3.17 9.97
N GLU A 16 -12.59 -3.94 10.17
CA GLU A 16 -11.70 -3.76 11.32
C GLU A 16 -10.28 -3.52 10.84
N ASN A 17 -10.07 -2.25 10.51
CA ASN A 17 -8.78 -1.62 10.31
C ASN A 17 -8.27 -1.18 11.69
N LEU A 18 -7.56 -2.03 12.42
CA LEU A 18 -6.87 -1.66 13.67
C LEU A 18 -5.38 -1.46 13.40
N ARG A 19 -5.09 -0.43 12.61
CA ARG A 19 -3.77 0.19 12.54
C ARG A 19 -3.63 1.10 13.76
N SER A 20 -2.69 0.78 14.63
CA SER A 20 -2.30 1.56 15.80
C SER A 20 -1.97 3.01 15.41
N ALA A 21 -2.93 3.90 15.60
CA ALA A 21 -2.71 5.33 15.57
C ALA A 21 -1.91 5.73 16.83
N PRO A 22 -1.00 6.73 16.75
CA PRO A 22 -0.44 7.34 17.94
C PRO A 22 -1.60 7.91 18.79
N PRO A 23 -1.54 7.83 20.13
CA PRO A 23 -2.57 8.41 20.96
C PRO A 23 -2.65 9.91 20.65
N SER A 24 -3.81 10.34 20.15
CA SER A 24 -4.15 11.76 20.10
C SER A 24 -4.06 12.30 21.53
N PRO A 25 -3.52 13.51 21.73
CA PRO A 25 -3.48 14.11 23.05
C PRO A 25 -4.91 14.20 23.57
N ALA A 26 -5.13 13.63 24.75
CA ALA A 26 -6.38 13.70 25.46
C ALA A 26 -6.87 15.15 25.45
N SER A 27 -8.11 15.35 25.01
CA SER A 27 -8.83 16.59 25.20
C SER A 27 -8.90 16.85 26.71
N THR A 28 -8.00 17.67 27.24
CA THR A 28 -8.12 18.25 28.58
C THR A 28 -9.18 19.35 28.53
N SER A 29 -10.42 18.96 28.25
CA SER A 29 -11.59 19.81 28.43
C SER A 29 -11.83 19.92 29.94
N GLY A 30 -11.31 20.97 30.56
CA GLY A 30 -11.59 21.23 31.97
C GLY A 30 -10.80 22.36 32.63
N THR A 31 -9.65 22.76 32.07
CA THR A 31 -8.75 23.68 32.80
C THR A 31 -8.63 25.08 32.19
N GLU A 32 -9.14 25.31 30.97
CA GLU A 32 -9.05 26.62 30.30
C GLU A 32 -10.12 27.61 30.80
N SER A 33 -11.28 27.13 31.26
CA SER A 33 -12.36 27.98 31.79
C SER A 33 -11.93 28.67 33.09
N SER A 34 -11.30 27.93 34.01
CA SER A 34 -10.89 28.50 35.30
C SER A 34 -9.78 29.55 35.18
N ALA A 35 -8.91 29.46 34.17
CA ALA A 35 -7.87 30.45 33.94
C ALA A 35 -8.45 31.77 33.40
N LEU A 36 -9.41 31.69 32.46
CA LEU A 36 -10.10 32.87 31.93
C LEU A 36 -11.08 33.48 32.95
N ASP A 37 -11.75 32.66 33.76
CA ASP A 37 -12.62 33.12 34.84
C ASP A 37 -11.80 33.77 35.97
N TRP A 38 -10.65 33.20 36.33
CA TRP A 38 -9.72 33.79 37.30
C TRP A 38 -9.15 35.12 36.78
N ILE A 39 -8.71 35.20 35.52
CA ILE A 39 -8.27 36.46 34.89
C ILE A 39 -9.40 37.49 34.87
N GLY A 40 -10.65 37.08 34.59
CA GLY A 40 -11.83 37.95 34.58
C GLY A 40 -12.20 38.50 35.95
N GLU A 41 -12.09 37.68 37.00
CA GLU A 41 -12.35 38.08 38.39
C GLU A 41 -11.22 39.00 38.92
N GLU A 42 -9.96 38.69 38.60
CA GLU A 42 -8.79 39.51 38.90
C GLU A 42 -8.88 40.88 38.19
N LEU A 43 -9.34 40.91 36.94
CA LEU A 43 -9.61 42.12 36.14
C LEU A 43 -10.72 42.97 36.76
N ARG A 44 -11.82 42.37 37.24
CA ARG A 44 -12.90 43.11 37.90
C ARG A 44 -12.43 43.67 39.24
N SER A 45 -11.73 42.86 40.03
CA SER A 45 -11.20 43.27 41.34
C SER A 45 -10.21 44.44 41.20
N THR A 46 -9.28 44.36 40.25
CA THR A 46 -8.32 45.44 39.95
C THR A 46 -9.00 46.68 39.35
N ALA A 47 -10.00 46.51 38.47
CA ALA A 47 -10.77 47.62 37.93
C ALA A 47 -11.56 48.38 39.02
N THR A 48 -12.04 47.67 40.06
CA THR A 48 -12.71 48.30 41.21
C THR A 48 -11.75 48.91 42.23
N SER A 49 -10.48 48.50 42.29
CA SER A 49 -9.48 49.04 43.23
C SER A 49 -8.59 50.16 42.65
N MET A 50 -8.59 50.36 41.33
CA MET A 50 -7.78 51.36 40.64
C MET A 50 -8.49 52.73 40.52
N ALA A 51 -8.31 53.59 41.52
CA ALA A 51 -8.90 54.93 41.60
C ALA A 51 -8.32 56.01 40.64
N THR A 52 -7.51 55.65 39.63
CA THR A 52 -6.86 56.64 38.72
C THR A 52 -6.85 56.18 37.26
N LYS A 53 -7.22 57.08 36.34
CA LYS A 53 -7.26 56.87 34.88
C LYS A 53 -5.95 56.32 34.29
N THR A 54 -4.81 56.61 34.91
CA THR A 54 -3.47 56.14 34.52
C THR A 54 -3.32 54.63 34.66
N ASN A 55 -3.96 54.04 35.66
CA ASN A 55 -3.87 52.62 36.00
C ASN A 55 -4.66 51.73 35.03
N LEU A 56 -5.80 52.21 34.54
CA LEU A 56 -6.54 51.55 33.45
C LEU A 56 -5.79 51.61 32.12
N LEU A 57 -5.09 52.72 31.85
CA LEU A 57 -4.25 52.83 30.65
C LEU A 57 -3.10 51.83 30.70
N THR A 58 -2.42 51.69 31.85
CA THR A 58 -1.34 50.70 32.00
C THR A 58 -1.84 49.27 31.83
N LEU A 59 -2.99 48.92 32.43
CA LEU A 59 -3.59 47.58 32.27
C LEU A 59 -3.97 47.30 30.81
N THR A 60 -4.55 48.28 30.12
CA THR A 60 -4.89 48.18 28.69
C THR A 60 -3.64 47.97 27.84
N THR A 61 -2.54 48.69 28.12
CA THR A 61 -1.27 48.49 27.42
C THR A 61 -0.69 47.10 27.68
N THR A 62 -0.74 46.60 28.92
CA THR A 62 -0.27 45.25 29.26
C THR A 62 -1.07 44.17 28.53
N ILE A 63 -2.39 44.32 28.45
CA ILE A 63 -3.26 43.40 27.70
C ILE A 63 -2.93 43.45 26.20
N GLN A 64 -2.75 44.64 25.64
CA GLN A 64 -2.38 44.80 24.23
C GLN A 64 -1.03 44.13 23.92
N ASP A 65 -0.05 44.29 24.80
CA ASP A 65 1.28 43.69 24.61
C ASP A 65 1.24 42.17 24.78
N ALA A 66 0.47 41.65 25.75
CA ALA A 66 0.23 40.22 25.90
C ALA A 66 -0.46 39.62 24.65
N LEU A 67 -1.50 40.29 24.13
CA LEU A 67 -2.17 39.87 22.89
C LEU A 67 -1.25 39.91 21.68
N ARG A 68 -0.36 40.90 21.58
CA ARG A 68 0.65 40.95 20.51
C ARG A 68 1.65 39.80 20.61
N ALA A 69 2.11 39.48 21.81
CA ALA A 69 3.01 38.36 22.05
C ALA A 69 2.34 37.02 21.68
N GLU A 70 1.11 36.79 22.12
CA GLU A 70 0.34 35.60 21.74
C GLU A 70 0.10 35.51 20.24
N MET A 71 -0.29 36.62 19.58
CA MET A 71 -0.42 36.65 18.12
C MET A 71 0.90 36.34 17.40
N ALA A 72 2.05 36.77 17.93
CA ALA A 72 3.35 36.46 17.36
C ALA A 72 3.68 34.97 17.48
N VAL A 73 3.39 34.36 18.64
CA VAL A 73 3.55 32.92 18.88
C VAL A 73 2.65 32.11 17.94
N ILE A 74 1.37 32.48 17.83
CA ILE A 74 0.43 31.83 16.90
C ILE A 74 0.93 31.93 15.45
N ARG A 75 1.38 33.11 15.00
CA ARG A 75 1.94 33.28 13.65
C ARG A 75 3.14 32.38 13.40
N MET A 76 4.03 32.26 14.39
CA MET A 76 5.17 31.36 14.32
C MET A 76 4.72 29.91 14.19
N HIS A 77 3.76 29.46 15.00
CA HIS A 77 3.22 28.10 14.92
C HIS A 77 2.53 27.82 13.58
N VAL A 78 1.73 28.76 13.07
CA VAL A 78 1.07 28.65 11.76
C VAL A 78 2.10 28.53 10.64
N SER A 79 3.15 29.35 10.67
CA SER A 79 4.24 29.28 9.68
C SER A 79 4.99 27.94 9.75
N ALA A 80 5.30 27.47 10.97
CA ALA A 80 5.96 26.18 11.18
C ALA A 80 5.08 25.01 10.69
N GLN A 81 3.78 25.05 10.96
CA GLN A 81 2.84 24.04 10.48
C GLN A 81 2.71 24.07 8.96
N ALA A 82 2.63 25.25 8.35
CA ALA A 82 2.62 25.40 6.89
C ALA A 82 3.86 24.77 6.24
N GLY A 83 5.05 25.03 6.80
CA GLY A 83 6.30 24.41 6.31
C GLY A 83 6.32 22.88 6.46
N ARG A 84 5.76 22.35 7.56
CA ARG A 84 5.61 20.89 7.74
C ARG A 84 4.66 20.28 6.73
N ILE A 85 3.52 20.94 6.47
CA ILE A 85 2.54 20.49 5.46
C ILE A 85 3.20 20.44 4.09
N GLN A 86 3.88 21.51 3.68
CA GLN A 86 4.59 21.55 2.41
C GLN A 86 5.63 20.43 2.26
N THR A 87 6.37 20.14 3.34
CA THR A 87 7.35 19.04 3.35
C THR A 87 6.67 17.68 3.19
N LEU A 88 5.53 17.48 3.84
CA LEU A 88 4.74 16.26 3.72
C LEU A 88 4.15 16.10 2.32
N GLU A 89 3.64 17.17 1.72
CA GLU A 89 3.12 17.17 0.35
C GLU A 89 4.19 16.77 -0.66
N HIS A 90 5.39 17.37 -0.58
CA HIS A 90 6.52 16.97 -1.41
C HIS A 90 6.94 15.52 -1.18
N SER A 91 6.95 15.06 0.07
CA SER A 91 7.28 13.67 0.37
C SER A 91 6.23 12.71 -0.19
N LEU A 92 4.95 13.07 -0.14
CA LEU A 92 3.85 12.29 -0.69
C LEU A 92 3.96 12.18 -2.21
N GLU A 93 4.24 13.29 -2.90
CA GLU A 93 4.43 13.31 -4.35
C GLU A 93 5.63 12.43 -4.77
N ALA A 94 6.75 12.53 -4.06
CA ALA A 94 7.92 11.68 -4.31
C ALA A 94 7.63 10.19 -4.05
N GLN A 95 6.84 9.87 -3.03
CA GLN A 95 6.43 8.49 -2.77
C GLN A 95 5.45 7.98 -3.84
N SER A 96 4.48 8.80 -4.25
CA SER A 96 3.51 8.44 -5.28
C SER A 96 4.20 8.13 -6.61
N THR A 97 5.16 8.96 -7.02
CA THR A 97 5.94 8.73 -8.25
C THR A 97 6.76 7.44 -8.18
N ARG A 98 7.35 7.14 -7.02
CA ARG A 98 8.08 5.88 -6.78
C ARG A 98 7.17 4.67 -6.85
N ILE A 99 5.97 4.73 -6.27
CA ILE A 99 4.98 3.64 -6.34
C ILE A 99 4.60 3.38 -7.79
N SER A 100 4.24 4.42 -8.56
CA SER A 100 3.91 4.28 -9.98
C SER A 100 5.05 3.66 -10.79
N ALA A 101 6.30 4.02 -10.49
CA ALA A 101 7.47 3.43 -11.13
C ALA A 101 7.65 1.94 -10.78
N MET A 102 7.39 1.56 -9.52
CA MET A 102 7.44 0.17 -9.07
C MET A 102 6.33 -0.67 -9.69
N ASP A 103 5.10 -0.16 -9.78
CA ASP A 103 3.99 -0.85 -10.46
C ASP A 103 4.30 -1.11 -11.93
N ALA A 104 4.87 -0.11 -12.62
CA ALA A 104 5.32 -0.28 -14.00
C ALA A 104 6.43 -1.33 -14.13
N ALA A 105 7.34 -1.43 -13.16
CA ALA A 105 8.38 -2.46 -13.14
C ALA A 105 7.81 -3.86 -12.88
N ILE A 106 6.87 -3.99 -11.95
CA ILE A 106 6.19 -5.25 -11.63
C ILE A 106 5.44 -5.76 -12.86
N ASN A 107 4.70 -4.90 -13.56
CA ASN A 107 3.98 -5.29 -14.76
C ASN A 107 4.93 -5.80 -15.86
N ARG A 108 6.05 -5.11 -16.10
CA ARG A 108 7.08 -5.56 -17.05
C ARG A 108 7.68 -6.90 -16.65
N GLN A 109 7.95 -7.11 -15.36
CA GLN A 109 8.46 -8.39 -14.87
C GLN A 109 7.43 -9.50 -15.03
N GLY A 110 6.14 -9.22 -14.80
CA GLY A 110 5.04 -10.16 -15.04
C GLY A 110 4.96 -10.59 -16.51
N GLU A 111 5.03 -9.64 -17.44
CA GLU A 111 5.08 -9.92 -18.88
C GLU A 111 6.30 -10.76 -19.27
N LEU A 112 7.47 -10.45 -18.71
CA LEU A 112 8.68 -11.23 -18.96
C LEU A 112 8.55 -12.68 -18.46
N LEU A 113 8.02 -12.88 -17.24
CA LEU A 113 7.81 -14.21 -16.68
C LEU A 113 6.82 -15.03 -17.51
N LEU A 114 5.73 -14.41 -17.97
CA LEU A 114 4.77 -15.06 -18.87
C LEU A 114 5.44 -15.47 -20.19
N SER A 115 6.25 -14.58 -20.77
CA SER A 115 7.01 -14.87 -21.99
C SER A 115 8.00 -16.03 -21.78
N MET A 116 8.78 -16.01 -20.71
CA MET A 116 9.72 -17.09 -20.37
C MET A 116 9.00 -18.42 -20.17
N ARG A 117 7.86 -18.41 -19.47
CA ARG A 117 7.02 -19.60 -19.31
C ARG A 117 6.60 -20.17 -20.66
N HIS A 118 6.13 -19.32 -21.58
CA HIS A 118 5.72 -19.76 -22.91
C HIS A 118 6.89 -20.37 -23.69
N HIS A 119 8.07 -19.75 -23.63
CA HIS A 119 9.28 -20.28 -24.27
C HIS A 119 9.70 -21.64 -23.68
N MET A 120 9.54 -21.83 -22.37
CA MET A 120 9.81 -23.13 -21.73
C MET A 120 8.82 -24.21 -22.19
N GLU A 121 7.53 -23.87 -22.29
CA GLU A 121 6.50 -24.77 -22.80
C GLU A 121 6.79 -25.15 -24.27
N ASP A 122 7.21 -24.21 -25.10
CA ASP A 122 7.60 -24.45 -26.49
C ASP A 122 8.82 -25.35 -26.60
N LEU A 123 9.84 -25.13 -25.77
CA LEU A 123 11.04 -25.97 -25.73
C LEU A 123 10.73 -27.40 -25.28
N ASP A 124 9.88 -27.58 -24.25
CA ASP A 124 9.43 -28.89 -23.81
C ASP A 124 8.63 -29.60 -24.91
N ASN A 125 7.72 -28.88 -25.57
CA ASN A 125 6.97 -29.40 -26.72
C ASN A 125 7.88 -29.80 -27.87
N TRP A 126 8.91 -29.01 -28.20
CA TRP A 126 9.87 -29.36 -29.23
C TRP A 126 10.68 -30.61 -28.85
N GLY A 127 11.13 -30.69 -27.59
CA GLY A 127 11.79 -31.88 -27.06
C GLY A 127 10.92 -33.14 -27.16
N ARG A 128 9.61 -33.02 -26.87
CA ARG A 128 8.65 -34.13 -27.02
C ARG A 128 8.38 -34.52 -28.46
N ARG A 129 8.32 -33.57 -29.39
CA ARG A 129 8.11 -33.86 -30.83
C ARG A 129 9.20 -34.75 -31.43
N CYS A 130 10.43 -34.62 -30.93
CA CYS A 130 11.57 -35.42 -31.38
C CYS A 130 11.75 -36.72 -30.60
N ASN A 131 11.00 -36.94 -29.51
CA ASN A 131 11.18 -38.07 -28.61
C ASN A 131 9.95 -38.97 -28.57
N ILE A 132 10.14 -40.25 -28.84
CA ILE A 132 9.07 -41.25 -28.74
C ILE A 132 9.25 -42.05 -27.46
N TRP A 133 8.21 -42.10 -26.63
CA TRP A 133 8.20 -42.91 -25.41
C TRP A 133 7.58 -44.28 -25.71
N VAL A 134 8.40 -45.32 -25.77
CA VAL A 134 7.95 -46.70 -25.95
C VAL A 134 7.67 -47.31 -24.57
N ARG A 135 6.40 -47.67 -24.31
CA ARG A 135 5.97 -48.30 -23.06
C ARG A 135 5.91 -49.83 -23.22
N GLY A 136 6.16 -50.57 -22.15
CA GLY A 136 6.08 -52.04 -22.15
C GLY A 136 7.37 -52.78 -22.54
N VAL A 137 8.50 -52.08 -22.64
CA VAL A 137 9.80 -52.72 -22.80
C VAL A 137 10.20 -53.37 -21.47
N LEU A 138 10.49 -54.66 -21.49
CA LEU A 138 10.95 -55.41 -20.31
C LEU A 138 12.24 -54.78 -19.75
N GLU A 139 12.33 -54.64 -18.44
CA GLU A 139 13.49 -53.97 -17.80
C GLU A 139 14.82 -54.67 -18.07
N ALA A 140 14.81 -55.99 -18.28
CA ALA A 140 15.98 -56.78 -18.67
C ALA A 140 16.61 -56.34 -20.01
N ASN A 141 15.87 -55.58 -20.82
CA ASN A 141 16.26 -55.10 -22.13
C ASN A 141 16.68 -53.61 -22.14
N ARG A 142 16.73 -52.94 -20.97
CA ARG A 142 17.27 -51.58 -20.87
C ARG A 142 18.80 -51.61 -20.92
N GLY A 143 19.40 -51.04 -21.97
CA GLY A 143 20.86 -50.92 -22.10
C GLY A 143 21.34 -51.09 -23.54
N GLU A 144 22.47 -51.79 -23.71
CA GLU A 144 23.16 -51.99 -25.00
C GLU A 144 22.27 -52.58 -26.11
N ASN A 145 21.23 -53.34 -25.75
CA ASN A 145 20.34 -54.00 -26.72
C ASN A 145 19.09 -53.18 -27.09
N ALA A 146 18.91 -51.98 -26.55
CA ALA A 146 17.71 -51.18 -26.78
C ALA A 146 17.56 -50.78 -28.25
N GLU A 147 18.67 -50.48 -28.93
CA GLU A 147 18.67 -50.10 -30.35
C GLU A 147 18.29 -51.26 -31.26
N GLU A 148 18.79 -52.48 -30.99
CA GLU A 148 18.43 -53.68 -31.76
C GLU A 148 16.94 -54.03 -31.60
N ILE A 149 16.42 -53.94 -30.37
CA ILE A 149 15.02 -54.22 -30.07
C ILE A 149 14.10 -53.19 -30.74
N LEU A 150 14.43 -51.90 -30.63
CA LEU A 150 13.67 -50.84 -31.30
C LEU A 150 13.72 -51.02 -32.82
N SER A 151 14.89 -51.32 -33.38
CA SER A 151 15.06 -51.55 -34.82
C SER A 151 14.25 -52.75 -35.32
N GLY A 152 14.21 -53.86 -34.57
CA GLY A 152 13.40 -55.03 -34.87
C GLY A 152 11.90 -54.72 -34.82
N LEU A 153 11.47 -53.96 -33.80
CA LEU A 153 10.08 -53.54 -33.62
C LEU A 153 9.62 -52.61 -34.74
N PHE A 154 10.44 -51.61 -35.12
CA PHE A 154 10.16 -50.72 -36.25
C PHE A 154 10.11 -51.45 -37.58
N LYS A 155 11.05 -52.37 -37.86
CA LYS A 155 11.00 -53.20 -39.08
C LYS A 155 9.72 -54.03 -39.15
N SER A 156 9.32 -54.66 -38.04
CA SER A 156 8.10 -55.47 -38.00
C SER A 156 6.82 -54.65 -38.18
N LEU A 157 6.76 -53.41 -37.68
CA LEU A 157 5.58 -52.55 -37.81
C LEU A 157 5.49 -51.88 -39.19
N LEU A 158 6.61 -51.36 -39.70
CA LEU A 158 6.64 -50.56 -40.93
C LEU A 158 6.67 -51.41 -42.21
N GLN A 159 7.14 -52.66 -42.14
CA GLN A 159 7.20 -53.55 -43.31
C GLN A 159 5.89 -54.31 -43.58
N ASN A 160 4.89 -54.20 -42.69
CA ASN A 160 3.60 -54.89 -42.82
C ASN A 160 2.51 -54.07 -43.54
N GLU A 161 2.76 -52.83 -43.99
CA GLU A 161 1.77 -51.97 -44.67
C GLU A 161 1.98 -51.76 -46.18
N ALA A 162 2.57 -52.73 -46.88
CA ALA A 162 2.51 -52.74 -48.35
C ALA A 162 1.62 -53.90 -48.86
N PRO A 163 0.28 -53.79 -48.82
CA PRO A 163 -0.55 -54.59 -49.71
C PRO A 163 -0.33 -54.08 -51.15
N GLN A 164 0.16 -54.98 -52.01
CA GLN A 164 0.15 -54.81 -53.46
C GLN A 164 -1.27 -54.70 -54.01
#